data_AF-A0A3C0YR65-F1
#
_entry.id   AF-A0A3C0YR65-F1
#
_cell.length_a   1.000
_cell.length_b   1.000
_cell.length_c   1.000
_cell.angle_alpha   90.00
_cell.angle_beta   90.00
_cell.angle_gamma   90.00
#
_symmetry.space_group_name_H-M   'P 1'
#
loop_
_entity.id
_entity.type
_entity.pdbx_description
1 polymer ?
#
loop_
_entity_poly.entity_id
_entity_poly.type
_entity_poly.pdbx_seq_one_letter_code
_entity_poly.pdbx_strand_id
1 'polypeptide(L)'
;MEEPKIEDKLNELLKEFDSAGGPQQQKLASLARQASDNCKKLRKSVDSLQESLDYLRICIKYQLFDLEATRRENKHLRSMLEKKKNEE
;
A
#
# COMPACT_ATOMS: atom_id res chain seq x y z
N MET A 1 -13.97 5.20 -7.30
CA MET A 1 -13.93 3.97 -6.48
C MET A 1 -15.26 3.85 -5.75
N GLU A 2 -16.20 3.06 -6.28
CA GLU A 2 -17.56 2.89 -5.73
C GLU A 2 -17.63 1.82 -4.63
N GLU A 3 -16.68 1.81 -3.70
CA GLU A 3 -16.58 0.76 -2.66
C GLU A 3 -17.45 0.91 -1.39
N PRO A 4 -17.99 2.09 -0.97
CA PRO A 4 -18.88 2.11 0.21
C PRO A 4 -20.14 1.26 -0.01
N LYS A 5 -20.51 1.02 -1.28
CA LYS A 5 -21.68 0.23 -1.66
C LYS A 5 -21.70 -1.18 -1.10
N ILE A 6 -20.55 -1.83 -0.84
CA ILE A 6 -20.53 -3.23 -0.41
C ILE A 6 -20.81 -3.36 1.09
N GLU A 7 -20.13 -2.56 1.93
CA GLU A 7 -20.41 -2.54 3.37
C GLU A 7 -21.83 -2.04 3.64
N ASP A 8 -22.28 -1.02 2.90
CA ASP A 8 -23.63 -0.49 3.04
C ASP A 8 -24.69 -1.54 2.66
N LYS A 9 -24.52 -2.23 1.53
CA LYS A 9 -25.43 -3.32 1.12
C LYS A 9 -25.42 -4.50 2.09
N LEU A 10 -24.27 -4.86 2.65
CA LEU A 10 -24.18 -5.91 3.66
C LEU A 10 -24.92 -5.53 4.95
N ASN A 11 -24.80 -4.29 5.38
CA ASN A 11 -25.51 -3.76 6.54
C ASN A 11 -27.03 -3.67 6.29
N GLU A 12 -27.43 -3.32 5.06
CA GLU A 12 -28.82 -3.26 4.64
C GLU A 12 -29.45 -4.66 4.62
N LEU A 13 -28.77 -5.65 4.02
CA LEU A 13 -29.15 -7.07 4.08
C LEU A 13 -29.27 -7.57 5.52
N LEU A 14 -28.33 -7.22 6.41
CA LEU A 14 -28.38 -7.56 7.83
C LEU A 14 -29.65 -7.02 8.51
N LYS A 15 -30.04 -5.77 8.22
CA LYS A 15 -31.28 -5.16 8.74
C LYS A 15 -32.55 -5.84 8.24
N GLU A 16 -32.58 -6.19 6.96
CA GLU A 16 -33.72 -6.92 6.37
C GLU A 16 -33.86 -8.32 6.98
N PHE A 17 -32.74 -8.99 7.26
CA PHE A 17 -32.75 -10.30 7.92
C PHE A 17 -33.10 -10.25 9.41
N ASP A 18 -32.80 -9.20 10.17
CA ASP A 18 -33.23 -9.11 11.58
C ASP A 18 -34.78 -9.05 11.72
N SER A 19 -35.50 -8.75 10.63
CA SER A 19 -36.97 -8.56 10.61
C SER A 19 -37.76 -9.88 10.44
N ALA A 20 -37.14 -10.93 9.95
CA ALA A 20 -37.73 -12.26 9.80
C ALA A 20 -37.06 -13.20 10.83
N GLY A 21 -37.83 -13.95 11.63
CA GLY A 21 -37.28 -14.74 12.73
C GLY A 21 -36.91 -16.17 12.32
N GLY A 22 -35.69 -16.64 12.68
CA GLY A 22 -35.33 -18.07 12.57
C GLY A 22 -33.90 -18.43 13.02
N PRO A 23 -33.61 -19.70 13.38
CA PRO A 23 -32.25 -20.17 13.74
C PRO A 23 -31.23 -20.08 12.60
N GLN A 24 -31.68 -20.24 11.36
CA GLN A 24 -30.86 -20.08 10.15
C GLN A 24 -30.42 -18.62 9.94
N GLN A 25 -31.19 -17.66 10.45
CA GLN A 25 -30.94 -16.22 10.37
C GLN A 25 -29.75 -15.81 11.23
N GLN A 26 -29.65 -16.31 12.46
CA GLN A 26 -28.51 -16.04 13.34
C GLN A 26 -27.20 -16.52 12.72
N LYS A 27 -27.23 -17.65 12.00
CA LYS A 27 -26.07 -18.18 11.29
C LYS A 27 -25.70 -17.34 10.06
N LEU A 28 -26.69 -16.80 9.34
CA LEU A 28 -26.44 -15.91 8.21
C LEU A 28 -25.91 -14.55 8.68
N ALA A 29 -26.49 -13.99 9.74
CA ALA A 29 -26.07 -12.73 10.35
C ALA A 29 -24.64 -12.83 10.90
N SER A 30 -24.26 -13.96 11.50
CA SER A 30 -22.89 -14.16 11.97
C SER A 30 -21.89 -14.26 10.81
N LEU A 31 -22.24 -14.95 9.72
CA LEU A 31 -21.43 -15.00 8.50
C LEU A 31 -21.28 -13.63 7.84
N ALA A 32 -22.36 -12.84 7.77
CA ALA A 32 -22.33 -11.49 7.21
C ALA A 32 -21.43 -10.55 8.05
N ARG A 33 -21.53 -10.61 9.38
CA ARG A 33 -20.62 -9.88 10.28
C ARG A 33 -19.17 -10.29 10.08
N GLN A 34 -18.91 -11.59 9.98
CA GLN A 34 -17.57 -12.12 9.73
C GLN A 34 -17.01 -11.65 8.37
N ALA A 35 -17.84 -11.64 7.33
CA ALA A 35 -17.45 -11.13 6.01
C ALA A 35 -17.11 -9.63 6.06
N SER A 36 -17.95 -8.82 6.70
CA SER A 36 -17.68 -7.39 6.94
C SER A 36 -16.36 -7.18 7.68
N ASP A 37 -16.12 -7.92 8.77
CA ASP A 37 -14.89 -7.79 9.55
C ASP A 37 -13.65 -8.19 8.75
N ASN A 38 -13.76 -9.22 7.91
CA ASN A 38 -12.69 -9.63 7.01
C ASN A 38 -12.42 -8.58 5.92
N CYS A 39 -13.46 -7.99 5.33
CA CYS A 39 -13.31 -6.88 4.39
C CYS A 39 -12.61 -5.68 5.03
N LYS A 40 -12.99 -5.31 6.26
CA LYS A 40 -12.33 -4.23 7.02
C LYS A 40 -10.85 -4.53 7.28
N LYS A 41 -10.53 -5.76 7.67
CA LYS A 41 -9.13 -6.19 7.87
C LYS A 41 -8.34 -6.12 6.57
N LEU A 42 -8.90 -6.64 5.48
CA LEU A 42 -8.26 -6.61 4.17
C LEU A 42 -8.00 -5.18 3.71
N ARG A 43 -8.97 -4.28 3.87
CA ARG A 43 -8.82 -2.86 3.55
C ARG A 43 -7.67 -2.22 4.33
N LYS A 44 -7.63 -2.42 5.65
CA LYS A 44 -6.52 -1.95 6.49
C LYS A 44 -5.16 -2.49 6.03
N SER A 45 -5.08 -3.76 5.65
CA SER A 45 -3.85 -4.36 5.13
C SER A 45 -3.43 -3.74 3.79
N VAL A 46 -4.38 -3.46 2.90
CA VAL A 46 -4.11 -2.80 1.61
C VAL A 46 -3.64 -1.37 1.84
N ASP A 47 -4.30 -0.61 2.73
CA ASP A 47 -3.91 0.76 3.07
C ASP A 47 -2.49 0.80 3.66
N SER A 48 -2.16 -0.12 4.57
CA SER A 48 -0.80 -0.23 5.14
C SER A 48 0.25 -0.62 4.10
N LEU A 49 -0.10 -1.49 3.15
CA LEU A 49 0.78 -1.85 2.04
C LEU A 49 1.02 -0.66 1.11
N GLN A 50 -0.02 0.13 0.83
CA GLN A 50 0.05 1.35 0.03
C GLN A 50 1.03 2.34 0.69
N GLU A 51 0.90 2.60 1.99
CA GLU A 51 1.81 3.48 2.73
C GLU A 51 3.26 2.98 2.69
N SER A 52 3.46 1.66 2.83
CA SER A 52 4.78 1.04 2.76
C SER A 52 5.42 1.18 1.37
N LEU A 53 4.63 1.04 0.30
CA LEU A 53 5.08 1.24 -1.07
C LEU A 53 5.41 2.70 -1.37
N ASP A 54 4.59 3.64 -0.86
CA ASP A 54 4.86 5.07 -1.00
C ASP A 54 6.14 5.49 -0.27
N TYR A 55 6.37 4.94 0.92
CA TYR A 55 7.63 5.12 1.65
C TYR A 55 8.83 4.54 0.87
N LEU A 56 8.72 3.29 0.41
CA LEU A 56 9.77 2.65 -0.39
C LEU A 56 10.10 3.45 -1.66
N ARG A 57 9.07 4.00 -2.31
CA ARG A 57 9.22 4.84 -3.50
C ARG A 57 10.07 6.08 -3.20
N ILE A 58 9.89 6.70 -2.04
CA ILE A 58 10.70 7.84 -1.61
C ILE A 58 12.15 7.39 -1.35
N CYS A 59 12.36 6.28 -0.65
CA CYS A 59 13.69 5.73 -0.40
C CYS A 59 14.46 5.50 -1.71
N ILE A 60 13.83 4.87 -2.70
CA ILE A 60 14.44 4.61 -4.01
C ILE A 60 14.84 5.92 -4.70
N LYS A 61 14.00 6.97 -4.65
CA LYS A 61 14.34 8.27 -5.24
C LYS A 61 15.61 8.86 -4.62
N TYR A 62 15.75 8.80 -3.30
CA TYR A 62 16.95 9.30 -2.62
C TYR A 62 18.18 8.46 -2.90
N GLN A 63 18.05 7.13 -2.86
CA GLN A 63 19.17 6.23 -3.19
C GLN A 63 19.69 6.45 -4.61
N LEU A 64 18.79 6.63 -5.58
CA LEU A 64 19.17 6.90 -6.97
C LEU A 64 19.84 8.28 -7.12
N PHE A 65 19.36 9.28 -6.39
CA PHE A 65 19.95 10.62 -6.35
C PHE A 65 21.38 10.57 -5.80
N ASP A 66 21.59 9.93 -4.66
CA ASP A 66 22.89 9.81 -4.00
C ASP A 66 23.89 9.03 -4.87
N LEU A 67 23.41 7.97 -5.53
CA LEU A 67 24.22 7.18 -6.44
C LEU A 67 24.66 7.99 -7.67
N GLU A 68 23.76 8.81 -8.23
CA GLU A 68 24.12 9.69 -9.35
C GLU A 68 25.05 10.84 -8.94
N ALA A 69 24.93 11.35 -7.71
CA ALA A 69 25.89 12.31 -7.15
C ALA A 69 27.28 11.68 -7.04
N THR A 70 27.37 10.49 -6.43
CA THR A 70 28.63 9.74 -6.28
C THR A 70 29.24 9.38 -7.64
N ARG A 71 28.42 9.00 -8.63
CA ARG A 71 28.88 8.68 -9.99
C ARG A 71 29.48 9.90 -10.69
N ARG A 72 28.84 11.07 -10.57
CA ARG A 72 29.34 12.33 -11.14
C ARG A 72 30.65 12.76 -10.49
N GLU A 73 30.74 12.67 -9.17
CA GLU A 73 31.97 12.98 -8.43
C GLU A 73 33.11 12.06 -8.83
N ASN A 74 32.88 10.75 -8.90
CA ASN A 74 33.89 9.78 -9.32
C ASN A 74 34.43 10.09 -10.73
N LYS A 75 33.53 10.41 -11.67
CA LYS A 75 33.92 10.82 -13.03
C LYS A 75 34.77 12.09 -13.02
N HIS A 76 34.41 13.08 -12.22
CA HIS A 76 35.17 14.32 -12.10
C HIS A 76 36.58 14.06 -11.56
N LEU A 77 36.70 13.30 -10.46
CA LEU A 77 37.97 12.94 -9.85
C LEU A 77 38.88 12.16 -10.81
N ARG A 78 38.33 11.20 -11.56
CA ARG A 78 39.07 10.46 -12.60
C ARG A 78 39.61 11.39 -13.68
N SER A 79 38.80 12.33 -14.17
CA SER A 79 39.25 13.30 -15.17
C SER A 79 40.37 14.19 -14.64
N MET A 80 40.34 14.58 -13.36
CA MET A 80 41.43 15.34 -12.74
C MET A 80 42.73 14.51 -12.66
N LEU A 81 42.63 13.23 -12.31
CA LEU A 81 43.80 12.33 -12.25
C LEU A 81 44.42 12.12 -13.63
N GLU A 82 43.60 11.93 -14.67
CA GLU A 82 44.08 11.80 -16.05
C GLU A 82 44.79 13.06 -16.54
N LYS A 83 44.25 14.25 -16.23
CA LYS A 83 44.90 15.52 -16.56
C LYS A 83 46.26 15.65 -15.89
N LYS A 84 46.34 15.39 -14.58
CA LYS A 84 47.62 15.42 -13.84
C LYS A 84 48.65 14.47 -14.45
N LYS A 85 48.25 13.26 -14.82
CA LYS A 85 49.15 12.28 -15.46
C LYS A 85 49.67 12.74 -16.83
N ASN A 86 48.87 13.51 -17.58
CA ASN A 86 49.29 14.02 -18.89
C ASN A 86 50.13 15.31 -18.80
N GLU A 87 50.17 15.94 -17.63
CA GLU A 87 50.97 17.14 -17.33
C GLU A 87 52.36 16.79 -16.74
N GLU A 88 52.58 15.53 -16.34
CA GLU A 88 53.86 14.93 -15.91
C GLU A 88 54.59 14.25 -17.07
#